data_AF-A0A1Y0G1S1-F1
#
_entry.id   AF-A0A1Y0G1S1-F1
#
_cell.length_a   1.000
_cell.length_b   1.000
_cell.length_c   1.000
_cell.angle_alpha   90.00
_cell.angle_beta   90.00
_cell.angle_gamma   90.00
#
_symmetry.space_group_name_H-M   'P 1'
#
loop_
_entity.id
_entity.type
_entity.pdbx_description
1 polymer ?
#
loop_
_entity_poly.entity_id
_entity_poly.type
_entity_poly.pdbx_seq_one_letter_code
_entity_poly.pdbx_strand_id
1 'polypeptide(L)'
;MGITDNLYDMYKPLRNKMRRLETRVALMQIWALIKNIKGEGGLPTDFHHLPDASIRKHVYEWDLALLAREVILNGGNRGDASLLRYRDFASIINLLKKTTEAQSKLFVNDSTIQHEVHRVGQQQFPFQTDQKKLYRFFKIFRDPALEKIFFDVTGLTVGKFLFLGLSVSGSLMSNPRYSIRQSFKDFGISDKERDAFFQRVVVDLGILRDKTKAVQEYNENWSYTFNPLLTSPLVIDPHDSGMAICPIRSYFNSRIGEGLVFDIFKKRKGSEEAYGKAYEAYVTWVTDELINDPSLTVISESEYYVGKNLKHGFDLYLYDDTYALLIECKAKRLKLSSRYQGKESALNADLQVLAKSIVQCYKNLLDILNKQTNWDCGERTLRPIVVSLMECYMWMPEMQMKLENFLLEKLVHLGINPEIITRHPYSLMSISEFEMSLQIINRIGLRQFFADKQAARFTGWAIDSFVHTNYSDLIPSLTSNYLQIEINQLMEEFAGPQQ
;
A
#
# COMPACT_ATOMS: atom_id res chain seq x y z
N MET A 1 -24.64 34.81 -18.07
CA MET A 1 -23.87 35.49 -17.01
C MET A 1 -22.73 34.56 -16.62
N GLY A 2 -21.52 34.87 -17.08
CA GLY A 2 -20.35 34.03 -16.87
C GLY A 2 -19.84 34.19 -15.44
N ILE A 3 -19.88 33.09 -14.69
CA ILE A 3 -19.07 32.90 -13.49
C ILE A 3 -17.93 32.00 -13.95
N THR A 4 -16.71 32.42 -13.69
CA THR A 4 -15.51 31.60 -13.87
C THR A 4 -15.62 30.40 -12.95
N ASP A 5 -16.15 29.28 -13.45
CA ASP A 5 -16.25 28.00 -12.74
C ASP A 5 -14.86 27.35 -12.61
N ASN A 6 -13.97 28.02 -11.88
CA ASN A 6 -12.70 27.44 -11.48
C ASN A 6 -12.83 26.89 -10.05
N LEU A 7 -12.41 25.64 -9.87
CA LEU A 7 -12.39 24.95 -8.57
C LEU A 7 -11.80 25.82 -7.44
N TYR A 8 -10.81 26.66 -7.76
CA TYR A 8 -10.20 27.57 -6.78
C TYR A 8 -11.22 28.52 -6.12
N ASP A 9 -12.18 29.05 -6.86
CA ASP A 9 -13.20 29.94 -6.32
C ASP A 9 -14.13 29.22 -5.35
N MET A 10 -14.45 27.96 -5.66
CA MET A 10 -15.25 27.08 -4.79
C MET A 10 -14.48 26.62 -3.54
N TYR A 11 -13.15 26.56 -3.62
CA TYR A 11 -12.24 26.22 -2.53
C TYR A 11 -12.01 27.37 -1.52
N LYS A 12 -12.07 28.64 -1.96
CA LYS A 12 -11.81 29.83 -1.11
C LYS A 12 -12.52 29.80 0.26
N PRO A 13 -13.82 29.42 0.37
CA PRO A 13 -14.51 29.33 1.65
C PRO A 13 -13.86 28.34 2.63
N LEU A 14 -13.46 27.15 2.17
CA LEU A 14 -12.74 26.16 2.98
C LEU A 14 -11.41 26.74 3.47
N ARG A 15 -10.62 27.31 2.55
CA ARG A 15 -9.34 27.98 2.86
C ARG A 15 -9.48 29.03 3.96
N ASN A 16 -10.50 29.89 3.85
CA ASN A 16 -10.75 30.95 4.82
C ASN A 16 -11.18 30.39 6.19
N LYS A 17 -11.91 29.27 6.21
CA LYS A 17 -12.26 28.59 7.47
C LYS A 17 -11.03 27.92 8.11
N MET A 18 -10.11 27.38 7.33
CA MET A 18 -8.85 26.81 7.84
C MET A 18 -7.99 27.84 8.57
N ARG A 19 -7.95 29.09 8.08
CA ARG A 19 -7.20 30.20 8.74
C ARG A 19 -7.67 30.52 10.16
N ARG A 20 -8.89 30.10 10.52
CA ARG A 20 -9.46 30.28 11.86
C ARG A 20 -9.06 29.18 12.84
N LEU A 21 -8.42 28.12 12.37
CA LEU A 21 -7.84 27.07 13.21
C LEU A 21 -6.39 27.43 13.54
N GLU A 22 -6.03 27.26 14.81
CA GLU A 22 -4.61 27.20 15.18
C GLU A 22 -4.02 25.87 14.69
N THR A 23 -3.01 25.92 13.81
CA THR A 23 -2.47 24.72 13.14
C THR A 23 -2.07 23.64 14.13
N ARG A 24 -1.31 23.98 15.17
CA ARG A 24 -0.79 23.00 16.15
C ARG A 24 -1.93 22.29 16.88
N VAL A 25 -2.88 23.05 17.44
CA VAL A 25 -4.05 22.48 18.12
C VAL A 25 -4.88 21.63 17.15
N ALA A 26 -5.15 22.11 15.94
CA ALA A 26 -5.94 21.36 14.97
C ALA A 26 -5.29 20.01 14.58
N LEU A 27 -3.96 19.94 14.44
CA LEU A 27 -3.27 18.67 14.17
C LEU A 27 -3.45 17.64 15.30
N MET A 28 -3.42 18.06 16.56
CA MET A 28 -3.70 17.18 17.70
C MET A 28 -5.17 16.77 17.77
N GLN A 29 -6.09 17.68 17.41
CA GLN A 29 -7.51 17.38 17.37
C GLN A 29 -7.85 16.38 16.25
N ILE A 30 -7.19 16.47 15.10
CA ILE A 30 -7.30 15.49 14.01
C ILE A 30 -6.89 14.09 14.49
N TRP A 31 -5.78 13.97 15.23
CA TRP A 31 -5.36 12.70 15.83
C TRP A 31 -6.47 12.12 16.74
N ALA A 32 -7.09 12.95 17.58
CA ALA A 32 -8.15 12.52 18.49
C ALA A 32 -9.41 12.06 17.73
N LEU A 33 -9.78 12.77 16.66
CA LEU A 33 -10.91 12.41 15.81
C LEU A 33 -10.67 11.10 15.06
N ILE A 34 -9.45 10.85 14.55
CA ILE A 34 -9.07 9.56 13.96
C ILE A 34 -9.17 8.44 15.00
N LYS A 35 -8.70 8.68 16.23
CA LYS A 35 -8.81 7.72 17.34
C LYS A 35 -10.28 7.36 17.64
N ASN A 36 -11.20 8.33 17.59
CA ASN A 36 -12.63 8.07 17.72
C ASN A 36 -13.23 7.27 16.55
N ILE A 37 -12.82 7.55 15.30
CA ILE A 37 -13.27 6.77 14.12
C ILE A 37 -12.84 5.31 14.24
N LYS A 38 -11.65 5.04 14.79
CA LYS A 38 -11.14 3.68 15.03
C LYS A 38 -11.73 2.97 16.25
N GLY A 39 -12.61 3.63 17.01
CA GLY A 39 -13.17 3.07 18.25
C GLY A 39 -12.18 3.02 19.41
N GLU A 40 -11.04 3.68 19.30
CA GLU A 40 -9.98 3.70 20.32
C GLU A 40 -10.10 4.89 21.27
N GLY A 41 -11.02 5.83 21.02
CA GLY A 41 -11.16 7.08 21.75
C GLY A 41 -12.61 7.57 21.86
N GLY A 42 -12.88 8.30 22.93
CA GLY A 42 -14.19 8.87 23.20
C GLY A 42 -14.59 9.97 22.22
N LEU A 43 -15.89 10.17 22.09
CA LEU A 43 -16.45 11.29 21.34
C LEU A 43 -16.15 12.61 22.09
N PRO A 44 -15.77 13.69 21.41
CA PRO A 44 -15.58 14.98 22.08
C PRO A 44 -16.87 15.45 22.76
N THR A 45 -16.78 16.09 23.92
CA THR A 45 -17.95 16.47 24.74
C THR A 45 -19.01 17.29 23.98
N ASP A 46 -18.58 18.20 23.10
CA ASP A 46 -19.50 19.03 22.29
C ASP A 46 -20.31 18.24 21.25
N PHE A 47 -20.00 16.97 21.02
CA PHE A 47 -20.65 16.12 20.02
C PHE A 47 -21.73 15.21 20.64
N HIS A 48 -22.07 15.40 21.92
CA HIS A 48 -23.04 14.59 22.68
C HIS A 48 -24.44 14.45 22.04
N HIS A 49 -24.80 15.29 21.08
CA HIS A 49 -26.07 15.24 20.35
C HIS A 49 -26.03 14.27 19.16
N LEU A 50 -24.87 13.71 18.82
CA LEU A 50 -24.80 12.61 17.86
C LEU A 50 -25.36 11.34 18.52
N PRO A 51 -26.20 10.57 17.81
CA PRO A 51 -26.83 9.36 18.35
C PRO A 51 -25.81 8.24 18.61
N ASP A 52 -24.69 8.25 17.89
CA ASP A 52 -23.62 7.28 18.03
C ASP A 52 -22.44 7.87 18.83
N ALA A 53 -21.76 7.04 19.61
CA ALA A 53 -20.51 7.41 20.31
C ALA A 53 -19.29 7.59 19.37
N SER A 54 -19.52 7.72 18.06
CA SER A 54 -18.48 7.86 17.05
C SER A 54 -18.93 8.72 15.88
N ILE A 55 -18.00 9.49 15.32
CA ILE A 55 -18.21 10.26 14.09
C ILE A 55 -18.08 9.43 12.80
N ARG A 56 -17.81 8.12 12.89
CA ARG A 56 -17.50 7.23 11.76
C ARG A 56 -18.59 7.18 10.66
N LYS A 57 -19.84 7.49 10.99
CA LYS A 57 -20.94 7.56 10.00
C LYS A 57 -20.95 8.88 9.21
N HIS A 58 -20.19 9.88 9.63
CA HIS A 58 -20.21 11.22 9.05
C HIS A 58 -18.89 11.59 8.37
N VAL A 59 -17.76 11.07 8.85
CA VAL A 59 -16.41 11.40 8.40
C VAL A 59 -15.55 10.15 8.41
N TYR A 60 -14.70 10.03 7.40
CA TYR A 60 -13.74 8.93 7.26
C TYR A 60 -12.29 9.39 7.51
N GLU A 61 -11.38 8.44 7.69
CA GLU A 61 -9.96 8.76 7.94
C GLU A 61 -9.30 9.54 6.80
N TRP A 62 -9.65 9.25 5.54
CA TRP A 62 -9.11 9.99 4.39
C TRP A 62 -9.62 11.43 4.33
N ASP A 63 -10.83 11.72 4.81
CA ASP A 63 -11.35 13.09 4.93
C ASP A 63 -10.52 13.88 5.95
N LEU A 64 -10.18 13.25 7.08
CA LEU A 64 -9.31 13.85 8.10
C LEU A 64 -7.87 14.00 7.62
N ALA A 65 -7.39 13.09 6.77
CA ALA A 65 -6.08 13.22 6.13
C ALA A 65 -6.03 14.39 5.15
N LEU A 66 -7.08 14.57 4.35
CA LEU A 66 -7.26 15.74 3.49
C LEU A 66 -7.34 17.02 4.33
N LEU A 67 -8.12 17.01 5.42
CA LEU A 67 -8.22 18.14 6.34
C LEU A 67 -6.86 18.51 6.96
N ALA A 68 -6.04 17.53 7.36
CA ALA A 68 -4.71 17.78 7.89
C ALA A 68 -3.82 18.51 6.89
N ARG A 69 -3.85 18.12 5.61
CA ARG A 69 -3.14 18.81 4.52
C ARG A 69 -3.60 20.27 4.42
N GLU A 70 -4.90 20.51 4.45
CA GLU A 70 -5.47 21.87 4.35
C GLU A 70 -5.17 22.74 5.59
N VAL A 71 -5.12 22.14 6.79
CA VAL A 71 -4.70 22.80 8.03
C VAL A 71 -3.22 23.17 8.01
N ILE A 72 -2.37 22.30 7.47
CA ILE A 72 -0.94 22.60 7.27
C ILE A 72 -0.76 23.77 6.31
N LEU A 73 -1.49 23.73 5.18
CA LEU A 73 -1.40 24.71 4.11
C LEU A 73 -1.91 26.09 4.55
N ASN A 74 -3.03 26.15 5.27
CA ASN A 74 -3.78 27.38 5.48
C ASN A 74 -4.06 27.76 6.94
N GLY A 75 -3.76 26.87 7.89
CA GLY A 75 -4.00 27.12 9.30
C GLY A 75 -3.19 28.31 9.83
N GLY A 76 -3.76 29.02 10.80
CA GLY A 76 -3.14 30.17 11.45
C GLY A 76 -2.26 29.77 12.63
N ASN A 77 -1.47 30.73 13.12
CA ASN A 77 -0.70 30.59 14.37
C ASN A 77 -1.57 30.76 15.62
N ARG A 78 -2.78 31.30 15.46
CA ARG A 78 -3.83 31.44 16.46
C ARG A 78 -5.16 31.20 15.78
N GLY A 79 -6.17 30.78 16.53
CA GLY A 79 -7.49 30.49 16.00
C GLY A 79 -8.60 30.71 17.01
N ASP A 80 -9.80 31.00 16.50
CA ASP A 80 -11.04 31.12 17.28
C ASP A 80 -12.01 29.94 17.03
N ALA A 81 -11.67 29.08 16.07
CA ALA A 81 -12.38 27.85 15.75
C ALA A 81 -11.67 26.63 16.34
N SER A 82 -12.42 25.55 16.57
CA SER A 82 -11.92 24.29 17.11
C SER A 82 -12.57 23.10 16.41
N LEU A 83 -11.79 22.07 16.05
CA LEU A 83 -12.33 20.83 15.49
C LEU A 83 -13.03 19.96 16.55
N LEU A 84 -12.84 20.25 17.84
CA LEU A 84 -13.58 19.61 18.92
C LEU A 84 -14.88 20.35 19.26
N ARG A 85 -15.18 21.47 18.59
CA ARG A 85 -16.48 22.14 18.68
C ARG A 85 -17.33 21.70 17.50
N TYR A 86 -18.46 21.03 17.76
CA TYR A 86 -19.28 20.41 16.71
C TYR A 86 -19.65 21.38 15.59
N ARG A 87 -20.10 22.59 15.91
CA ARG A 87 -20.49 23.60 14.91
C ARG A 87 -19.35 23.93 13.94
N ASP A 88 -18.13 24.09 14.45
CA ASP A 88 -16.96 24.40 13.62
C ASP A 88 -16.55 23.19 12.80
N PHE A 89 -16.50 22.01 13.43
CA PHE A 89 -16.22 20.74 12.76
C PHE A 89 -17.18 20.46 11.61
N ALA A 90 -18.50 20.45 11.87
CA ALA A 90 -19.52 20.19 10.86
C ALA A 90 -19.45 21.20 9.72
N SER A 91 -19.26 22.50 10.02
CA SER A 91 -19.08 23.54 9.01
C SER A 91 -17.85 23.28 8.13
N ILE A 92 -16.72 22.89 8.72
CA ILE A 92 -15.48 22.59 7.99
C ILE A 92 -15.63 21.36 7.10
N ILE A 93 -16.16 20.27 7.65
CA ILE A 93 -16.36 19.02 6.92
C ILE A 93 -17.34 19.20 5.76
N ASN A 94 -18.42 19.96 5.96
CA ASN A 94 -19.36 20.25 4.88
C ASN A 94 -18.71 21.08 3.76
N LEU A 95 -17.83 22.03 4.09
CA LEU A 95 -17.05 22.77 3.08
C LEU A 95 -16.04 21.88 2.36
N LEU A 96 -15.42 20.94 3.08
CA LEU A 96 -14.51 19.94 2.52
C LEU A 96 -15.23 19.08 1.48
N LYS A 97 -16.36 18.48 1.86
CA LYS A 97 -17.20 17.66 0.98
C LYS A 97 -17.74 18.46 -0.20
N LYS A 98 -18.23 19.68 0.03
CA LYS A 98 -18.69 20.58 -1.05
C LYS A 98 -17.58 20.88 -2.07
N THR A 99 -16.33 21.00 -1.63
CA THR A 99 -15.19 21.23 -2.53
C THR A 99 -14.87 19.97 -3.34
N THR A 100 -14.93 18.79 -2.72
CA THR A 100 -14.80 17.50 -3.44
C THR A 100 -15.93 17.29 -4.44
N GLU A 101 -17.18 17.55 -4.06
CA GLU A 101 -18.34 17.48 -4.97
C GLU A 101 -18.22 18.46 -6.14
N ALA A 102 -17.69 19.66 -5.89
CA ALA A 102 -17.39 20.64 -6.92
C ALA A 102 -16.35 20.12 -7.92
N GLN A 103 -15.25 19.56 -7.42
CA GLN A 103 -14.25 18.91 -8.26
C GLN A 103 -14.88 17.81 -9.12
N SER A 104 -15.68 16.92 -8.54
CA SER A 104 -16.35 15.86 -9.31
C SER A 104 -17.27 16.44 -10.38
N LYS A 105 -18.09 17.45 -10.06
CA LYS A 105 -19.00 18.09 -11.04
C LYS A 105 -18.27 18.77 -12.20
N LEU A 106 -17.09 19.33 -11.96
CA LEU A 106 -16.32 20.04 -12.98
C LEU A 106 -15.54 19.10 -13.91
N PHE A 107 -15.06 17.96 -13.39
CA PHE A 107 -14.06 17.15 -14.09
C PHE A 107 -14.48 15.70 -14.39
N VAL A 108 -15.54 15.20 -13.76
CA VAL A 108 -16.02 13.82 -13.96
C VAL A 108 -17.18 13.80 -14.95
N ASN A 109 -17.08 12.93 -15.95
CA ASN A 109 -18.11 12.68 -16.95
C ASN A 109 -18.15 11.17 -17.27
N ASP A 110 -19.05 10.77 -18.17
CA ASP A 110 -19.27 9.35 -18.52
C ASP A 110 -17.99 8.64 -19.01
N SER A 111 -17.07 9.37 -19.65
CA SER A 111 -15.79 8.80 -20.10
C SER A 111 -14.71 8.70 -19.02
N THR A 112 -14.85 9.41 -17.90
CA THR A 112 -13.85 9.46 -16.82
C THR A 112 -14.32 8.86 -15.50
N ILE A 113 -15.62 8.52 -15.37
CA ILE A 113 -16.21 8.00 -14.14
C ILE A 113 -15.50 6.75 -13.60
N GLN A 114 -15.12 5.82 -14.47
CA GLN A 114 -14.45 4.58 -14.05
C GLN A 114 -13.03 4.85 -13.53
N HIS A 115 -12.32 5.80 -14.15
CA HIS A 115 -11.04 6.25 -13.63
C HIS A 115 -11.20 6.95 -12.28
N GLU A 116 -12.23 7.77 -12.11
CA GLU A 116 -12.50 8.42 -10.83
C GLU A 116 -12.80 7.41 -9.72
N VAL A 117 -13.61 6.37 -10.00
CA VAL A 117 -13.86 5.28 -9.05
C VAL A 117 -12.56 4.57 -8.66
N HIS A 118 -11.66 4.33 -9.61
CA HIS A 118 -10.34 3.77 -9.30
C HIS A 118 -9.54 4.68 -8.36
N ARG A 119 -9.51 6.00 -8.61
CA ARG A 119 -8.80 6.98 -7.76
C ARG A 119 -9.38 7.07 -6.36
N VAL A 120 -10.71 7.02 -6.23
CA VAL A 120 -11.41 6.93 -4.94
C VAL A 120 -10.93 5.68 -4.18
N GLY A 121 -10.89 4.52 -4.85
CA GLY A 121 -10.36 3.29 -4.25
C GLY A 121 -8.92 3.44 -3.75
N GLN A 122 -8.03 4.00 -4.58
CA GLN A 122 -6.63 4.26 -4.21
C GLN A 122 -6.46 5.24 -3.04
N GLN A 123 -7.42 6.13 -2.81
CA GLN A 123 -7.42 7.03 -1.65
C GLN A 123 -7.95 6.35 -0.39
N GLN A 124 -9.00 5.53 -0.51
CA GLN A 124 -9.72 4.99 0.65
C GLN A 124 -9.14 3.68 1.18
N PHE A 125 -8.81 2.74 0.29
CA PHE A 125 -8.40 1.39 0.68
C PHE A 125 -7.11 1.33 1.51
N PRO A 126 -6.10 2.21 1.32
CA PRO A 126 -4.92 2.23 2.18
C PRO A 126 -5.22 2.46 3.67
N PHE A 127 -6.37 3.06 4.03
CA PHE A 127 -6.77 3.23 5.42
C PHE A 127 -7.43 1.98 6.03
N GLN A 128 -7.73 0.98 5.20
CA GLN A 128 -8.42 -0.25 5.60
C GLN A 128 -7.44 -1.44 5.71
N THR A 129 -6.14 -1.22 5.53
CA THR A 129 -5.13 -2.30 5.53
C THR A 129 -4.81 -2.79 6.94
N ASP A 130 -4.46 -4.07 7.04
CA ASP A 130 -4.08 -4.71 8.30
C ASP A 130 -2.59 -4.50 8.67
N GLN A 131 -2.21 -5.02 9.85
CA GLN A 131 -0.83 -4.99 10.33
C GLN A 131 0.11 -5.90 9.55
N LYS A 132 -0.42 -6.90 8.81
CA LYS A 132 0.40 -7.88 8.08
C LYS A 132 1.31 -7.16 7.11
N LYS A 133 0.82 -6.11 6.45
CA LYS A 133 1.61 -5.26 5.55
C LYS A 133 2.93 -4.83 6.19
N LEU A 134 2.93 -4.33 7.43
CA LEU A 134 4.16 -3.91 8.11
C LEU A 134 5.16 -5.07 8.24
N TYR A 135 4.67 -6.25 8.64
CA TYR A 135 5.49 -7.44 8.84
C TYR A 135 6.09 -7.98 7.54
N ARG A 136 5.32 -7.95 6.43
CA ARG A 136 5.85 -8.32 5.10
C ARG A 136 7.01 -7.42 4.71
N PHE A 137 6.85 -6.11 4.86
CA PHE A 137 7.91 -5.16 4.54
C PHE A 137 9.13 -5.38 5.43
N PHE A 138 8.93 -5.66 6.73
CA PHE A 138 10.05 -5.98 7.60
C PHE A 138 10.83 -7.20 7.11
N LYS A 139 10.14 -8.31 6.83
CA LYS A 139 10.77 -9.53 6.30
C LYS A 139 11.55 -9.27 5.01
N ILE A 140 10.94 -8.57 4.05
CA ILE A 140 11.58 -8.22 2.77
C ILE A 140 12.84 -7.38 3.01
N PHE A 141 12.76 -6.35 3.86
CA PHE A 141 13.91 -5.47 4.11
C PHE A 141 15.06 -6.15 4.88
N ARG A 142 14.81 -7.25 5.58
CA ARG A 142 15.83 -8.09 6.22
C ARG A 142 16.56 -9.04 5.28
N ASP A 143 16.23 -9.06 3.98
CA ASP A 143 17.07 -9.74 3.01
C ASP A 143 18.52 -9.19 3.11
N PRO A 144 19.57 -10.04 3.19
CA PRO A 144 20.92 -9.57 3.48
C PRO A 144 21.46 -8.52 2.49
N ALA A 145 21.13 -8.64 1.20
CA ALA A 145 21.59 -7.71 0.19
C ALA A 145 20.88 -6.36 0.35
N LEU A 146 19.57 -6.39 0.59
CA LEU A 146 18.77 -5.19 0.79
C LEU A 146 19.06 -4.50 2.13
N GLU A 147 19.25 -5.25 3.20
CA GLU A 147 19.58 -4.75 4.53
C GLU A 147 20.94 -4.04 4.51
N LYS A 148 21.94 -4.60 3.82
CA LYS A 148 23.23 -3.92 3.62
C LYS A 148 23.05 -2.59 2.88
N ILE A 149 22.17 -2.54 1.87
CA ILE A 149 21.86 -1.30 1.17
C ILE A 149 21.21 -0.28 2.11
N PHE A 150 20.25 -0.74 2.91
CA PHE A 150 19.55 0.09 3.87
C PHE A 150 20.51 0.65 4.92
N PHE A 151 21.41 -0.17 5.48
CA PHE A 151 22.40 0.26 6.46
C PHE A 151 23.35 1.31 5.90
N ASP A 152 23.90 1.09 4.70
CA ASP A 152 24.83 2.03 4.07
C ASP A 152 24.17 3.40 3.80
N VAL A 153 22.86 3.42 3.55
CA VAL A 153 22.09 4.66 3.27
C VAL A 153 21.58 5.33 4.56
N THR A 154 21.27 4.53 5.58
CA THR A 154 20.57 5.02 6.77
C THR A 154 21.43 5.18 8.01
N GLY A 155 22.52 4.41 8.11
CA GLY A 155 23.27 4.21 9.34
C GLY A 155 22.52 3.37 10.38
N LEU A 156 21.42 2.70 10.00
CA LEU A 156 20.56 1.89 10.85
C LEU A 156 20.41 0.50 10.25
N THR A 157 20.40 -0.52 11.10
CA THR A 157 19.87 -1.83 10.70
C THR A 157 18.36 -1.73 10.54
N VAL A 158 17.76 -2.66 9.79
CA VAL A 158 16.31 -2.67 9.60
C VAL A 158 15.60 -2.96 10.92
N GLY A 159 16.17 -3.85 11.74
CA GLY A 159 15.70 -4.13 13.10
C GLY A 159 15.62 -2.86 13.97
N LYS A 160 16.71 -2.09 14.07
CA LYS A 160 16.73 -0.83 14.85
C LYS A 160 15.72 0.19 14.33
N PHE A 161 15.60 0.33 13.01
CA PHE A 161 14.63 1.25 12.42
C PHE A 161 13.19 0.87 12.77
N LEU A 162 12.85 -0.42 12.65
CA LEU A 162 11.51 -0.90 12.97
C LEU A 162 11.23 -0.82 14.46
N PHE A 163 12.18 -1.16 15.33
CA PHE A 163 12.03 -1.05 16.78
C PHE A 163 11.71 0.38 17.22
N LEU A 164 12.45 1.37 16.71
CA LEU A 164 12.17 2.79 16.95
C LEU A 164 10.79 3.18 16.43
N GLY A 165 10.43 2.70 15.23
CA GLY A 165 9.11 2.90 14.64
C GLY A 165 7.97 2.35 15.50
N LEU A 166 8.05 1.09 15.92
CA LEU A 166 7.03 0.45 16.76
C LEU A 166 6.93 1.11 18.13
N SER A 167 8.06 1.50 18.74
CA SER A 167 8.09 2.22 20.02
C SER A 167 7.34 3.55 19.94
N VAL A 168 7.58 4.32 18.87
CA VAL A 168 6.86 5.58 18.62
C VAL A 168 5.39 5.30 18.32
N SER A 169 5.07 4.30 17.48
CA SER A 169 3.70 3.94 17.13
C SER A 169 2.87 3.56 18.36
N GLY A 170 3.43 2.76 19.27
CA GLY A 170 2.82 2.39 20.55
C GLY A 170 2.54 3.61 21.44
N SER A 171 3.51 4.51 21.58
CA SER A 171 3.31 5.77 22.32
C SER A 171 2.20 6.63 21.71
N LEU A 172 2.13 6.67 20.38
CA LEU A 172 1.12 7.44 19.65
C LEU A 172 -0.30 6.90 19.82
N MET A 173 -0.51 5.69 20.35
CA MET A 173 -1.86 5.18 20.67
C MET A 173 -2.56 5.97 21.78
N SER A 174 -1.79 6.51 22.72
CA SER A 174 -2.32 7.26 23.86
C SER A 174 -2.04 8.76 23.78
N ASN A 175 -1.01 9.19 23.06
CA ASN A 175 -0.59 10.59 23.00
C ASN A 175 -0.40 11.07 21.55
N PRO A 176 -0.94 12.23 21.12
CA PRO A 176 -0.67 12.78 19.79
C PRO A 176 0.77 13.28 19.62
N ARG A 177 1.54 13.40 20.73
CA ARG A 177 2.89 13.94 20.76
C ARG A 177 3.91 12.89 21.19
N TYR A 178 5.12 13.00 20.67
CA TYR A 178 6.26 12.15 21.01
C TYR A 178 7.52 12.99 21.24
N SER A 179 8.33 12.62 22.25
CA SER A 179 9.63 13.26 22.50
C SER A 179 10.69 12.70 21.56
N ILE A 180 11.17 13.51 20.63
CA ILE A 180 12.25 13.08 19.70
C ILE A 180 13.60 12.94 20.40
N ARG A 181 13.68 13.32 21.69
CA ARG A 181 14.86 13.18 22.56
C ARG A 181 14.79 11.97 23.47
N GLN A 182 13.76 11.13 23.35
CA GLN A 182 13.64 9.90 24.13
C GLN A 182 14.93 9.06 24.02
N SER A 183 15.49 8.64 25.14
CA SER A 183 16.66 7.75 25.14
C SER A 183 16.21 6.33 24.81
N PHE A 184 17.02 5.66 23.97
CA PHE A 184 16.90 4.23 23.63
C PHE A 184 18.19 3.46 23.94
N LYS A 185 19.06 4.03 24.80
CA LYS A 185 20.34 3.43 25.16
C LYS A 185 20.20 2.06 25.82
N ASP A 186 19.13 1.88 26.60
CA ASP A 186 18.81 0.62 27.27
C ASP A 186 18.49 -0.51 26.27
N PHE A 187 18.16 -0.15 25.02
CA PHE A 187 17.93 -1.06 23.90
C PHE A 187 19.12 -1.13 22.94
N GLY A 188 20.30 -0.66 23.35
CA GLY A 188 21.50 -0.67 22.51
C GLY A 188 21.45 0.29 21.30
N ILE A 189 20.58 1.31 21.35
CA ILE A 189 20.44 2.32 20.30
C ILE A 189 21.05 3.63 20.78
N SER A 190 22.06 4.10 20.06
CA SER A 190 22.76 5.35 20.35
C SER A 190 21.93 6.59 19.99
N ASP A 191 22.28 7.74 20.57
CA ASP A 191 21.65 9.02 20.22
C ASP A 191 21.80 9.33 18.72
N LYS A 192 22.94 8.97 18.11
CA LYS A 192 23.18 9.13 16.67
C LYS A 192 22.21 8.31 15.82
N GLU A 193 21.95 7.06 16.22
CA GLU A 193 21.01 6.17 15.52
C GLU A 193 19.56 6.66 15.69
N ARG A 194 19.17 7.04 16.91
CA ARG A 194 17.88 7.69 17.17
C ARG A 194 17.68 8.93 16.29
N ASP A 195 18.68 9.81 16.25
CA ASP A 195 18.59 11.06 15.47
C ASP A 195 18.54 10.76 13.96
N ALA A 196 19.27 9.75 13.49
CA ALA A 196 19.16 9.28 12.11
C ALA A 196 17.73 8.81 11.78
N PHE A 197 17.06 8.09 12.69
CA PHE A 197 15.67 7.72 12.50
C PHE A 197 14.76 8.96 12.42
N PHE A 198 14.83 9.87 13.39
CA PHE A 198 13.94 11.04 13.42
C PHE A 198 14.16 11.99 12.25
N GLN A 199 15.39 12.16 11.76
CA GLN A 199 15.67 12.95 10.55
C GLN A 199 14.90 12.47 9.31
N ARG A 200 14.44 11.22 9.28
CA ARG A 200 13.73 10.60 8.14
C ARG A 200 12.21 10.69 8.23
N VAL A 201 11.67 10.83 9.43
CA VAL A 201 10.23 10.77 9.70
C VAL A 201 9.66 12.07 10.27
N VAL A 202 10.53 12.97 10.73
CA VAL A 202 10.16 14.28 11.31
C VAL A 202 10.44 15.41 10.33
N VAL A 203 9.58 16.42 10.33
CA VAL A 203 9.74 17.65 9.54
C VAL A 203 9.30 18.88 10.33
N ASP A 204 9.96 20.01 10.08
CA ASP A 204 9.50 21.31 10.58
C ASP A 204 8.19 21.73 9.91
N LEU A 205 7.31 22.41 10.66
CA LEU A 205 6.01 22.83 10.15
C LEU A 205 6.12 23.82 8.97
N GLY A 206 7.09 24.72 8.98
CA GLY A 206 7.34 25.66 7.88
C GLY A 206 7.77 24.93 6.61
N ILE A 207 8.76 24.03 6.74
CA ILE A 207 9.22 23.20 5.63
C ILE A 207 8.08 22.34 5.08
N LEU A 208 7.28 21.73 5.96
CA LEU A 208 6.14 20.92 5.58
C LEU A 208 5.09 21.74 4.82
N ARG A 209 4.80 22.96 5.28
CA ARG A 209 3.88 23.88 4.60
C ARG A 209 4.37 24.23 3.20
N ASP A 210 5.67 24.47 3.02
CA ASP A 210 6.23 24.81 1.71
C ASP A 210 6.23 23.60 0.77
N LYS A 211 6.51 22.39 1.27
CA LYS A 211 6.33 21.15 0.51
C LYS A 211 4.87 20.96 0.07
N THR A 212 3.91 21.24 0.96
CA THR A 212 2.47 21.13 0.64
C THR A 212 2.06 22.15 -0.41
N LYS A 213 2.53 23.40 -0.33
CA LYS A 213 2.28 24.41 -1.37
C LYS A 213 2.85 23.99 -2.73
N ALA A 214 4.07 23.44 -2.75
CA ALA A 214 4.76 23.07 -3.98
C ALA A 214 4.04 21.97 -4.78
N VAL A 215 3.28 21.10 -4.10
CA VAL A 215 2.50 20.04 -4.74
C VAL A 215 1.02 20.37 -4.88
N GLN A 216 0.54 21.50 -4.35
CA GLN A 216 -0.88 21.84 -4.32
C GLN A 216 -1.45 22.02 -5.73
N GLU A 217 -2.49 21.26 -6.06
CA GLU A 217 -3.22 21.39 -7.32
C GLU A 217 -4.64 21.93 -7.08
N TYR A 218 -5.18 22.69 -8.05
CA TYR A 218 -6.55 23.23 -8.04
C TYR A 218 -7.29 22.82 -9.32
N ASN A 219 -7.24 21.54 -9.63
CA ASN A 219 -7.78 20.91 -10.83
C ASN A 219 -8.47 19.58 -10.45
N GLU A 220 -8.61 18.65 -11.39
CA GLU A 220 -9.16 17.30 -11.18
C GLU A 220 -8.41 16.44 -10.14
N ASN A 221 -7.27 16.92 -9.61
CA ASN A 221 -6.43 16.26 -8.61
C ASN A 221 -6.51 16.89 -7.22
N TRP A 222 -7.32 17.91 -6.97
CA TRP A 222 -7.30 18.62 -5.67
C TRP A 222 -7.50 17.68 -4.46
N SER A 223 -8.54 16.85 -4.46
CA SER A 223 -8.79 15.88 -3.38
C SER A 223 -7.71 14.80 -3.30
N TYR A 224 -7.02 14.51 -4.40
CA TYR A 224 -6.00 13.46 -4.54
C TYR A 224 -4.57 13.97 -4.43
N THR A 225 -4.39 15.28 -4.29
CA THR A 225 -3.06 15.90 -4.25
C THR A 225 -2.22 15.28 -3.14
N PHE A 226 -0.99 14.90 -3.49
CA PHE A 226 -0.06 14.21 -2.60
C PHE A 226 0.05 14.92 -1.25
N ASN A 227 -0.13 14.16 -0.16
CA ASN A 227 0.03 14.69 1.18
C ASN A 227 1.48 14.46 1.66
N PRO A 228 2.30 15.51 1.87
CA PRO A 228 3.69 15.32 2.27
C PRO A 228 3.88 14.61 3.63
N LEU A 229 2.84 14.54 4.47
CA LEU A 229 2.85 13.73 5.69
C LEU A 229 3.08 12.23 5.42
N LEU A 230 2.82 11.73 4.20
CA LEU A 230 3.15 10.33 3.83
C LEU A 230 4.66 10.04 3.90
N THR A 231 5.50 11.07 3.69
CA THR A 231 6.97 10.96 3.74
C THR A 231 7.55 11.43 5.06
N SER A 232 6.91 12.40 5.71
CA SER A 232 7.33 12.97 6.99
C SER A 232 6.13 13.11 7.92
N PRO A 233 5.66 12.00 8.52
CA PRO A 233 4.42 11.92 9.29
C PRO A 233 4.46 12.64 10.63
N LEU A 234 5.65 12.93 11.16
CA LEU A 234 5.82 13.65 12.42
C LEU A 234 6.18 15.11 12.15
N VAL A 235 5.48 16.03 12.80
CA VAL A 235 5.68 17.48 12.64
C VAL A 235 6.26 18.04 13.93
N ILE A 236 7.39 18.75 13.87
CA ILE A 236 7.96 19.41 15.06
C ILE A 236 6.90 20.33 15.69
N ASP A 237 6.74 20.23 17.01
CA ASP A 237 5.85 21.10 17.77
C ASP A 237 6.43 22.53 17.78
N PRO A 238 5.72 23.54 17.23
CA PRO A 238 6.21 24.91 17.19
C PRO A 238 6.49 25.53 18.57
N HIS A 239 5.93 24.98 19.64
CA HIS A 239 6.16 25.44 21.01
C HIS A 239 7.24 24.65 21.76
N ASP A 240 7.66 23.50 21.23
CA ASP A 240 8.65 22.64 21.86
C ASP A 240 9.41 21.82 20.81
N SER A 241 10.60 22.30 20.45
CA SER A 241 11.48 21.63 19.48
C SER A 241 11.93 20.22 19.89
N GLY A 242 11.75 19.81 21.15
CA GLY A 242 11.99 18.45 21.62
C GLY A 242 10.82 17.49 21.38
N MET A 243 9.67 18.00 20.93
CA MET A 243 8.44 17.25 20.73
C MET A 243 8.00 17.30 19.27
N ALA A 244 7.39 16.21 18.80
CA ALA A 244 6.75 16.14 17.50
C ALA A 244 5.30 15.65 17.61
N ILE A 245 4.42 16.13 16.74
CA ILE A 245 3.00 15.79 16.66
C ILE A 245 2.80 14.82 15.49
N CYS A 246 2.06 13.75 15.72
CA CYS A 246 1.61 12.83 14.67
C CYS A 246 0.11 13.01 14.40
N PRO A 247 -0.30 13.82 13.41
CA PRO A 247 -1.73 14.03 13.13
C PRO A 247 -2.41 12.77 12.58
N ILE A 248 -1.71 11.95 11.80
CA ILE A 248 -2.27 10.78 11.10
C ILE A 248 -1.41 9.55 11.38
N ARG A 249 -1.81 8.73 12.35
CA ARG A 249 -1.06 7.54 12.78
C ARG A 249 -0.86 6.51 11.67
N SER A 250 -1.85 6.33 10.79
CA SER A 250 -1.74 5.40 9.66
C SER A 250 -0.60 5.81 8.71
N TYR A 251 -0.35 7.11 8.51
CA TYR A 251 0.78 7.57 7.70
C TYR A 251 2.11 7.28 8.37
N PHE A 252 2.19 7.39 9.70
CA PHE A 252 3.37 6.98 10.45
C PHE A 252 3.64 5.47 10.29
N ASN A 253 2.62 4.63 10.45
CA ASN A 253 2.74 3.18 10.26
C ASN A 253 3.15 2.81 8.83
N SER A 254 2.56 3.45 7.81
CA SER A 254 2.99 3.29 6.42
C SER A 254 4.43 3.71 6.23
N ARG A 255 4.87 4.82 6.84
CA ARG A 255 6.23 5.35 6.70
C ARG A 255 7.30 4.39 7.23
N ILE A 256 6.99 3.67 8.32
CA ILE A 256 7.91 2.71 8.96
C ILE A 256 7.84 1.29 8.36
N GLY A 257 6.94 1.04 7.40
CA GLY A 257 6.87 -0.20 6.63
C GLY A 257 7.12 0.06 5.15
N GLU A 258 6.05 0.25 4.37
CA GLU A 258 6.18 0.47 2.93
C GLU A 258 6.97 1.73 2.54
N GLY A 259 7.05 2.71 3.45
CA GLY A 259 7.75 3.97 3.24
C GLY A 259 9.27 3.86 3.26
N LEU A 260 9.85 2.73 3.70
CA LEU A 260 11.31 2.52 3.68
C LEU A 260 11.90 2.65 2.26
N VAL A 261 11.09 2.34 1.24
CA VAL A 261 11.50 2.48 -0.17
C VAL A 261 11.91 3.92 -0.53
N PHE A 262 11.37 4.93 0.16
CA PHE A 262 11.72 6.34 -0.07
C PHE A 262 13.18 6.64 0.29
N ASP A 263 13.76 5.88 1.22
CA ASP A 263 15.12 6.09 1.69
C ASP A 263 16.15 5.52 0.71
N ILE A 264 15.86 4.38 0.07
CA ILE A 264 16.87 3.59 -0.67
C ILE A 264 16.85 3.79 -2.20
N PHE A 265 15.69 3.98 -2.84
CA PHE A 265 15.60 3.89 -4.31
C PHE A 265 16.26 5.05 -5.06
N LYS A 266 16.34 6.24 -4.45
CA LYS A 266 16.98 7.42 -5.08
C LYS A 266 18.46 7.57 -4.75
N LYS A 267 18.97 6.82 -3.77
CA LYS A 267 20.28 7.09 -3.17
C LYS A 267 21.37 6.09 -3.57
N ARG A 268 21.00 4.92 -4.09
CA ARG A 268 21.98 3.89 -4.48
C ARG A 268 21.56 3.12 -5.73
N LYS A 269 22.52 2.91 -6.64
CA LYS A 269 22.36 2.04 -7.80
C LYS A 269 22.24 0.58 -7.34
N GLY A 270 21.37 -0.20 -7.98
CA GLY A 270 21.14 -1.61 -7.63
C GLY A 270 20.06 -1.84 -6.55
N SER A 271 19.53 -0.78 -5.92
CA SER A 271 18.45 -0.90 -4.93
C SER A 271 17.18 -1.55 -5.50
N GLU A 272 16.81 -1.25 -6.75
CA GLU A 272 15.61 -1.84 -7.37
C GLU A 272 15.75 -3.35 -7.60
N GLU A 273 16.93 -3.80 -8.04
CA GLU A 273 17.22 -5.22 -8.28
C GLU A 273 17.26 -6.00 -6.96
N ALA A 274 18.00 -5.50 -5.96
CA ALA A 274 18.04 -6.12 -4.64
C ALA A 274 16.65 -6.19 -3.99
N TYR A 275 15.83 -5.16 -4.20
CA TYR A 275 14.45 -5.16 -3.71
C TYR A 275 13.54 -6.16 -4.43
N GLY A 276 13.72 -6.34 -5.74
CA GLY A 276 13.02 -7.38 -6.51
C GLY A 276 13.34 -8.77 -5.99
N LYS A 277 14.64 -9.08 -5.87
CA LYS A 277 15.13 -10.37 -5.34
C LYS A 277 14.69 -10.63 -3.90
N ALA A 278 14.72 -9.62 -3.04
CA ALA A 278 14.22 -9.73 -1.68
C ALA A 278 12.71 -10.04 -1.62
N TYR A 279 11.94 -9.51 -2.57
CA TYR A 279 10.52 -9.82 -2.67
C TYR A 279 10.28 -11.23 -3.24
N GLU A 280 11.04 -11.67 -4.24
CA GLU A 280 11.00 -13.05 -4.74
C GLU A 280 11.30 -14.05 -3.62
N ALA A 281 12.36 -13.80 -2.84
CA ALA A 281 12.71 -14.61 -1.68
C ALA A 281 11.59 -14.63 -0.62
N TYR A 282 10.91 -13.50 -0.40
CA TYR A 282 9.74 -13.44 0.48
C TYR A 282 8.59 -14.32 -0.04
N VAL A 283 8.29 -14.27 -1.34
CA VAL A 283 7.22 -15.07 -1.96
C VAL A 283 7.53 -16.57 -1.87
N THR A 284 8.79 -16.98 -2.09
CA THR A 284 9.22 -18.36 -1.84
C THR A 284 9.01 -18.74 -0.39
N TRP A 285 9.57 -17.97 0.55
CA TRP A 285 9.47 -18.25 1.99
C TRP A 285 8.03 -18.39 2.46
N VAL A 286 7.14 -17.47 2.08
CA VAL A 286 5.73 -17.53 2.53
C VAL A 286 4.98 -18.68 1.89
N THR A 287 5.39 -19.14 0.70
CA THR A 287 4.82 -20.34 0.08
C THR A 287 5.22 -21.58 0.88
N ASP A 288 6.51 -21.74 1.20
CA ASP A 288 7.00 -22.86 2.01
C ASP A 288 6.38 -22.89 3.40
N GLU A 289 6.19 -21.72 4.02
CA GLU A 289 5.63 -21.60 5.37
C GLU A 289 4.12 -21.94 5.42
N LEU A 290 3.38 -21.65 4.35
CA LEU A 290 1.92 -21.84 4.29
C LEU A 290 1.49 -23.17 3.65
N ILE A 291 2.36 -23.80 2.86
CA ILE A 291 2.12 -25.10 2.26
C ILE A 291 2.72 -26.19 3.13
N ASN A 292 1.87 -27.01 3.76
CA ASN A 292 2.27 -28.16 4.55
C ASN A 292 1.71 -29.49 4.01
N ASP A 293 0.91 -29.45 2.95
CA ASP A 293 0.45 -30.64 2.23
C ASP A 293 1.64 -31.29 1.50
N PRO A 294 2.01 -32.54 1.83
CA PRO A 294 3.16 -33.22 1.21
C PRO A 294 2.94 -33.58 -0.27
N SER A 295 1.71 -33.46 -0.79
CA SER A 295 1.42 -33.64 -2.21
C SER A 295 1.79 -32.43 -3.06
N LEU A 296 1.99 -31.27 -2.43
CA LEU A 296 2.41 -30.04 -3.09
C LEU A 296 3.93 -29.90 -3.02
N THR A 297 4.53 -29.57 -4.16
CA THR A 297 5.96 -29.31 -4.28
C THR A 297 6.19 -27.84 -4.64
N VAL A 298 7.13 -27.23 -3.93
CA VAL A 298 7.60 -25.85 -4.15
C VAL A 298 9.03 -25.90 -4.66
N ILE A 299 9.29 -25.26 -5.80
CA ILE A 299 10.63 -25.17 -6.40
C ILE A 299 10.88 -23.72 -6.85
N SER A 300 11.98 -23.12 -6.40
CA SER A 300 12.41 -21.79 -6.85
C SER A 300 12.98 -21.81 -8.27
N GLU A 301 13.18 -20.62 -8.84
CA GLU A 301 13.78 -20.42 -10.16
C GLU A 301 15.02 -21.30 -10.41
N SER A 302 15.13 -21.83 -11.63
CA SER A 302 16.38 -22.38 -12.16
C SER A 302 16.74 -21.69 -13.48
N GLU A 303 17.96 -21.19 -13.58
CA GLU A 303 18.52 -20.65 -14.82
C GLU A 303 18.58 -21.73 -15.90
N TYR A 304 18.35 -21.36 -17.16
CA TYR A 304 18.45 -22.26 -18.31
C TYR A 304 18.91 -21.52 -19.57
N TYR A 305 19.32 -22.28 -20.59
CA TYR A 305 19.79 -21.73 -21.86
C TYR A 305 18.85 -22.07 -23.01
N VAL A 306 18.46 -21.04 -23.77
CA VAL A 306 17.81 -21.20 -25.07
C VAL A 306 18.80 -20.80 -26.15
N GLY A 307 19.44 -21.79 -26.77
CA GLY A 307 20.60 -21.56 -27.63
C GLY A 307 21.79 -21.02 -26.81
N LYS A 308 22.25 -19.81 -27.12
CA LYS A 308 23.34 -19.14 -26.39
C LYS A 308 22.86 -18.15 -25.31
N ASN A 309 21.54 -17.94 -25.23
CA ASN A 309 20.98 -16.93 -24.34
C ASN A 309 20.67 -17.57 -22.98
N LEU A 310 21.32 -17.08 -21.93
CA LEU A 310 20.91 -17.34 -20.55
C LEU A 310 19.54 -16.70 -20.34
N LYS A 311 18.60 -17.49 -19.82
CA LYS A 311 17.26 -17.05 -19.45
C LYS A 311 16.97 -17.37 -17.99
N HIS A 312 16.14 -16.51 -17.43
CA HIS A 312 15.56 -16.62 -16.11
C HIS A 312 14.11 -17.12 -16.26
N GLY A 313 13.76 -18.13 -15.46
CA GLY A 313 12.48 -18.83 -15.55
C GLY A 313 11.34 -18.07 -14.90
N PHE A 314 10.37 -18.82 -14.38
CA PHE A 314 9.48 -18.28 -13.37
C PHE A 314 10.20 -18.25 -12.03
N ASP A 315 9.90 -17.24 -11.21
CA ASP A 315 10.54 -17.05 -9.90
C ASP A 315 10.24 -18.21 -8.95
N LEU A 316 9.05 -18.82 -9.09
CA LEU A 316 8.60 -19.92 -8.25
C LEU A 316 7.64 -20.86 -9.02
N TYR A 317 7.74 -22.15 -8.73
CA TYR A 317 6.83 -23.20 -9.17
C TYR A 317 6.16 -23.81 -7.94
N LEU A 318 4.82 -23.88 -7.95
CA LEU A 318 4.02 -24.62 -6.96
C LEU A 318 3.15 -25.63 -7.69
N TYR A 319 3.32 -26.93 -7.45
CA TYR A 319 2.63 -27.95 -8.24
C TYR A 319 2.29 -29.22 -7.47
N ASP A 320 1.28 -29.93 -7.94
CA ASP A 320 0.97 -31.34 -7.61
C ASP A 320 1.12 -32.20 -8.88
N ASP A 321 0.72 -33.47 -8.86
CA ASP A 321 0.81 -34.36 -10.03
C ASP A 321 -0.06 -33.92 -11.22
N THR A 322 -1.01 -33.02 -11.00
CA THR A 322 -2.03 -32.65 -11.98
C THR A 322 -2.01 -31.18 -12.41
N TYR A 323 -1.46 -30.30 -11.59
CA TYR A 323 -1.55 -28.86 -11.76
C TYR A 323 -0.24 -28.19 -11.38
N ALA A 324 0.12 -27.11 -12.07
CA ALA A 324 1.29 -26.30 -11.71
C ALA A 324 0.99 -24.81 -11.85
N LEU A 325 1.31 -24.07 -10.80
CA LEU A 325 1.35 -22.61 -10.80
C LEU A 325 2.75 -22.16 -11.18
N LEU A 326 2.80 -21.27 -12.16
CA LEU A 326 4.03 -20.67 -12.67
C LEU A 326 4.05 -19.22 -12.23
N ILE A 327 4.79 -18.91 -11.17
CA ILE A 327 4.64 -17.68 -10.40
C ILE A 327 5.73 -16.69 -10.77
N GLU A 328 5.30 -15.49 -11.15
CA GLU A 328 6.13 -14.33 -11.46
C GLU A 328 5.87 -13.22 -10.44
N CYS A 329 6.90 -12.80 -9.73
CA CYS A 329 6.89 -11.77 -8.70
C CYS A 329 7.08 -10.38 -9.32
N LYS A 330 6.32 -9.41 -8.81
CA LYS A 330 6.45 -7.99 -9.18
C LYS A 330 6.45 -7.11 -7.94
N ALA A 331 7.66 -6.72 -7.52
CA ALA A 331 7.88 -5.79 -6.41
C ALA A 331 7.57 -4.32 -6.78
N LYS A 332 7.46 -4.00 -8.08
CA LYS A 332 7.35 -2.62 -8.57
C LYS A 332 5.98 -2.02 -8.25
N ARG A 333 5.99 -0.85 -7.61
CA ARG A 333 4.78 -0.08 -7.29
C ARG A 333 4.24 0.65 -8.53
N LEU A 334 2.91 0.80 -8.60
CA LEU A 334 2.28 1.82 -9.44
C LEU A 334 2.88 3.19 -9.11
N LYS A 335 3.15 4.01 -10.13
CA LYS A 335 3.74 5.33 -9.90
C LYS A 335 2.77 6.18 -9.08
N LEU A 336 3.31 7.07 -8.26
CA LEU A 336 2.50 7.99 -7.46
C LEU A 336 1.59 8.86 -8.34
N SER A 337 2.07 9.22 -9.54
CA SER A 337 1.27 9.87 -10.57
C SER A 337 0.05 9.05 -10.99
N SER A 338 0.20 7.74 -11.17
CA SER A 338 -0.89 6.87 -11.63
C SER A 338 -1.94 6.59 -10.55
N ARG A 339 -1.56 6.71 -9.27
CA ARG A 339 -2.49 6.55 -8.15
C ARG A 339 -3.35 7.80 -7.88
N TYR A 340 -2.85 8.99 -8.24
CA TYR A 340 -3.45 10.25 -7.79
C TYR A 340 -3.70 11.29 -8.89
N GLN A 341 -3.06 11.21 -10.06
CA GLN A 341 -3.32 12.13 -11.17
C GLN A 341 -4.47 11.64 -12.06
N GLY A 342 -5.35 12.56 -12.47
CA GLY A 342 -6.56 12.29 -13.26
C GLY A 342 -6.33 12.04 -14.74
N LYS A 343 -5.08 12.10 -15.23
CA LYS A 343 -4.77 11.81 -16.64
C LYS A 343 -4.82 10.31 -16.91
N GLU A 344 -5.71 9.90 -17.81
CA GLU A 344 -5.87 8.49 -18.25
C GLU A 344 -4.55 7.88 -18.77
N SER A 345 -3.65 8.69 -19.33
CA SER A 345 -2.35 8.24 -19.80
C SER A 345 -1.45 7.64 -18.72
N ALA A 346 -1.58 8.08 -17.46
CA ALA A 346 -0.81 7.54 -16.34
C ALA A 346 -1.29 6.13 -15.97
N LEU A 347 -2.61 5.92 -15.95
CA LEU A 347 -3.23 4.62 -15.70
C LEU A 347 -2.90 3.61 -16.81
N ASN A 348 -3.02 4.04 -18.07
CA ASN A 348 -2.70 3.21 -19.23
C ASN A 348 -1.21 2.80 -19.23
N ALA A 349 -0.30 3.69 -18.84
CA ALA A 349 1.12 3.37 -18.74
C ALA A 349 1.38 2.24 -17.73
N ASP A 350 0.68 2.23 -16.60
CA ASP A 350 0.83 1.19 -15.59
C ASP A 350 0.16 -0.13 -16.01
N LEU A 351 -1.02 -0.09 -16.64
CA LEU A 351 -1.64 -1.27 -17.24
C LEU A 351 -0.74 -1.91 -18.30
N GLN A 352 -0.04 -1.11 -19.11
CA GLN A 352 0.93 -1.62 -20.07
C GLN A 352 2.14 -2.30 -19.40
N VAL A 353 2.54 -1.87 -18.20
CA VAL A 353 3.59 -2.54 -17.41
C VAL A 353 3.11 -3.89 -16.88
N LEU A 354 1.85 -3.96 -16.41
CA LEU A 354 1.23 -5.24 -16.01
C LEU A 354 1.11 -6.18 -17.21
N ALA A 355 0.62 -5.70 -18.36
CA ALA A 355 0.54 -6.48 -19.59
C ALA A 355 1.91 -7.02 -20.02
N LYS A 356 2.98 -6.22 -19.92
CA LYS A 356 4.36 -6.69 -20.19
C LYS A 356 4.78 -7.83 -19.27
N SER A 357 4.38 -7.78 -18.00
CA SER A 357 4.69 -8.84 -17.03
C SER A 357 3.97 -10.14 -17.40
N ILE A 358 2.68 -10.07 -17.75
CA ILE A 358 1.90 -11.23 -18.20
C ILE A 358 2.46 -11.81 -19.51
N VAL A 359 2.86 -10.95 -20.45
CA VAL A 359 3.54 -11.38 -21.69
C VAL A 359 4.84 -12.12 -21.37
N GLN A 360 5.60 -11.68 -20.38
CA GLN A 360 6.82 -12.38 -19.96
C GLN A 360 6.49 -13.78 -19.43
N CYS A 361 5.44 -13.93 -18.63
CA CYS A 361 4.96 -15.24 -18.20
C CYS A 361 4.62 -16.13 -19.40
N TYR A 362 3.94 -15.62 -20.42
CA TYR A 362 3.63 -16.41 -21.62
C TYR A 362 4.87 -16.81 -22.43
N LYS A 363 5.91 -15.98 -22.48
CA LYS A 363 7.19 -16.37 -23.09
C LYS A 363 7.85 -17.52 -22.32
N ASN A 364 7.91 -17.40 -20.99
CA ASN A 364 8.50 -18.44 -20.15
C ASN A 364 7.68 -19.75 -20.23
N LEU A 365 6.35 -19.65 -20.27
CA LEU A 365 5.46 -20.81 -20.49
C LEU A 365 5.74 -21.49 -21.83
N LEU A 366 5.92 -20.72 -22.91
CA LEU A 366 6.24 -21.29 -24.22
C LEU A 366 7.57 -22.02 -24.22
N ASP A 367 8.58 -21.50 -23.51
CA ASP A 367 9.87 -22.19 -23.36
C ASP A 367 9.68 -23.55 -22.64
N ILE A 368 8.81 -23.63 -21.61
CA ILE A 368 8.44 -24.89 -20.93
C ILE A 368 7.74 -25.84 -21.91
N LEU A 369 6.70 -25.37 -22.61
CA LEU A 369 5.92 -26.19 -23.55
C LEU A 369 6.78 -26.73 -24.70
N ASN A 370 7.80 -25.97 -25.10
CA ASN A 370 8.76 -26.35 -26.13
C ASN A 370 9.94 -27.18 -25.58
N LYS A 371 9.90 -27.59 -24.31
CA LYS A 371 10.95 -28.37 -23.63
C LYS A 371 12.33 -27.71 -23.69
N GLN A 372 12.37 -26.39 -23.54
CA GLN A 372 13.60 -25.60 -23.55
C GLN A 372 14.12 -25.29 -22.13
N THR A 373 13.32 -25.58 -21.11
CA THR A 373 13.66 -25.39 -19.69
C THR A 373 14.22 -26.65 -19.04
N ASN A 374 14.88 -26.50 -17.90
CA ASN A 374 15.36 -27.62 -17.09
C ASN A 374 14.23 -28.29 -16.27
N TRP A 375 13.07 -27.66 -16.18
CA TRP A 375 11.89 -28.18 -15.49
C TRP A 375 10.94 -28.89 -16.46
N ASP A 376 10.47 -30.09 -16.08
CA ASP A 376 9.50 -30.88 -16.83
C ASP A 376 8.10 -30.72 -16.24
N CYS A 377 7.17 -30.21 -17.05
CA CYS A 377 5.78 -30.05 -16.65
C CYS A 377 4.99 -31.36 -16.62
N GLY A 378 5.45 -32.43 -17.30
CA GLY A 378 4.66 -33.65 -17.49
C GLY A 378 3.31 -33.34 -18.15
N GLU A 379 2.24 -33.97 -17.67
CA GLU A 379 0.85 -33.77 -18.13
C GLU A 379 0.08 -32.71 -17.32
N ARG A 380 0.78 -31.93 -16.50
CA ARG A 380 0.14 -30.96 -15.61
C ARG A 380 -0.55 -29.85 -16.38
N THR A 381 -1.69 -29.39 -15.86
CA THR A 381 -2.29 -28.14 -16.31
C THR A 381 -1.47 -26.97 -15.79
N LEU A 382 -0.99 -26.13 -16.70
CA LEU A 382 -0.11 -25.00 -16.38
C LEU A 382 -0.89 -23.69 -16.23
N ARG A 383 -0.65 -22.97 -15.13
CA ARG A 383 -1.32 -21.72 -14.78
C ARG A 383 -0.30 -20.62 -14.49
N PRO A 384 -0.10 -19.66 -15.41
CA PRO A 384 0.72 -18.48 -15.14
C PRO A 384 0.07 -17.55 -14.12
N ILE A 385 0.83 -17.07 -13.14
CA ILE A 385 0.38 -16.14 -12.12
C ILE A 385 1.37 -15.01 -11.97
N VAL A 386 0.89 -13.77 -11.95
CA VAL A 386 1.66 -12.61 -11.53
C VAL A 386 1.26 -12.24 -10.11
N VAL A 387 2.21 -12.26 -9.19
CA VAL A 387 2.03 -11.87 -7.79
C VAL A 387 2.70 -10.51 -7.56
N SER A 388 1.88 -9.51 -7.26
CA SER A 388 2.34 -8.13 -7.01
C SER A 388 2.48 -7.88 -5.51
N LEU A 389 3.57 -7.21 -5.10
CA LEU A 389 3.75 -6.80 -3.70
C LEU A 389 2.68 -5.80 -3.23
N MET A 390 2.10 -5.05 -4.16
CA MET A 390 1.06 -4.06 -3.88
C MET A 390 -0.31 -4.56 -4.32
N GLU A 391 -1.34 -4.09 -3.61
CA GLU A 391 -2.72 -4.25 -4.00
C GLU A 391 -2.95 -3.64 -5.40
N CYS A 392 -3.32 -4.48 -6.36
CA CYS A 392 -3.53 -4.05 -7.73
C CYS A 392 -4.87 -3.33 -7.93
N TYR A 393 -5.85 -3.55 -7.03
CA TYR A 393 -7.22 -3.02 -7.10
C TYR A 393 -7.77 -3.06 -8.54
N MET A 394 -7.73 -4.24 -9.15
CA MET A 394 -8.24 -4.52 -10.51
C MET A 394 -9.67 -5.08 -10.46
N TRP A 395 -10.56 -4.37 -9.77
CA TRP A 395 -11.94 -4.79 -9.48
C TRP A 395 -12.98 -4.27 -10.48
N MET A 396 -12.59 -3.35 -11.39
CA MET A 396 -13.48 -2.77 -12.39
C MET A 396 -13.38 -3.52 -13.73
N PRO A 397 -14.49 -3.96 -14.35
CA PRO A 397 -14.47 -4.68 -15.62
C PRO A 397 -13.74 -3.95 -16.76
N GLU A 398 -13.88 -2.62 -16.87
CA GLU A 398 -13.20 -1.84 -17.90
C GLU A 398 -11.67 -1.89 -17.77
N MET A 399 -11.16 -1.90 -16.54
CA MET A 399 -9.73 -2.01 -16.29
C MET A 399 -9.18 -3.36 -16.73
N GLN A 400 -9.96 -4.42 -16.53
CA GLN A 400 -9.62 -5.76 -17.00
C GLN A 400 -9.65 -5.83 -18.52
N MET A 401 -10.70 -5.30 -19.16
CA MET A 401 -10.77 -5.22 -20.63
C MET A 401 -9.59 -4.43 -21.22
N LYS A 402 -9.22 -3.28 -20.62
CA LYS A 402 -8.05 -2.49 -21.05
C LYS A 402 -6.76 -3.29 -20.92
N LEU A 403 -6.57 -4.00 -19.80
CA LEU A 403 -5.41 -4.86 -19.60
C LEU A 403 -5.36 -6.00 -20.63
N GLU A 404 -6.49 -6.66 -20.88
CA GLU A 404 -6.62 -7.73 -21.88
C GLU A 404 -6.32 -7.22 -23.29
N ASN A 405 -6.83 -6.05 -23.68
CA ASN A 405 -6.52 -5.44 -24.97
C ASN A 405 -5.02 -5.18 -25.12
N PHE A 406 -4.37 -4.57 -24.12
CA PHE A 406 -2.93 -4.35 -24.15
C PHE A 406 -2.12 -5.66 -24.18
N LEU A 407 -2.61 -6.72 -23.54
CA LEU A 407 -2.00 -8.04 -23.59
C LEU A 407 -2.12 -8.65 -24.99
N LEU A 408 -3.33 -8.67 -25.57
CA LEU A 408 -3.61 -9.22 -26.90
C LEU A 408 -2.78 -8.52 -27.98
N GLU A 409 -2.76 -7.18 -27.97
CA GLU A 409 -1.93 -6.39 -28.89
C GLU A 409 -0.45 -6.80 -28.83
N LYS A 410 0.07 -7.01 -27.62
CA LYS A 410 1.47 -7.42 -27.42
C LYS A 410 1.75 -8.85 -27.86
N LEU A 411 0.84 -9.78 -27.59
CA LEU A 411 0.99 -11.18 -28.02
C LEU A 411 1.00 -11.26 -29.55
N VAL A 412 0.06 -10.59 -30.22
CA VAL A 412 -0.01 -10.52 -31.69
C VAL A 412 1.28 -9.92 -32.27
N HIS A 413 1.75 -8.79 -31.72
CA HIS A 413 3.00 -8.17 -32.16
C HIS A 413 4.23 -9.10 -31.99
N LEU A 414 4.21 -9.97 -30.99
CA LEU A 414 5.28 -10.95 -30.75
C LEU A 414 5.09 -12.26 -31.53
N GLY A 415 4.03 -12.39 -32.32
CA GLY A 415 3.71 -13.62 -33.05
C GLY A 415 3.27 -14.77 -32.15
N ILE A 416 2.86 -14.49 -30.91
CA ILE A 416 2.31 -15.49 -29.98
C ILE A 416 0.81 -15.62 -30.24
N ASN A 417 0.33 -16.84 -30.50
CA ASN A 417 -1.09 -17.10 -30.73
C ASN A 417 -1.92 -16.74 -29.47
N PRO A 418 -2.89 -15.80 -29.57
CA PRO A 418 -3.74 -15.41 -28.45
C PRO A 418 -4.54 -16.54 -27.80
N GLU A 419 -4.78 -17.66 -28.48
CA GLU A 419 -5.40 -18.87 -27.89
C GLU A 419 -4.66 -19.39 -26.66
N ILE A 420 -3.38 -19.03 -26.48
CA ILE A 420 -2.62 -19.37 -25.28
C ILE A 420 -3.29 -18.87 -24.00
N ILE A 421 -4.02 -17.75 -24.05
CA ILE A 421 -4.76 -17.22 -22.90
C ILE A 421 -5.92 -18.15 -22.53
N THR A 422 -6.61 -18.71 -23.53
CA THR A 422 -7.71 -19.64 -23.28
C THR A 422 -7.20 -21.00 -22.79
N ARG A 423 -6.09 -21.50 -23.36
CA ARG A 423 -5.50 -22.79 -22.99
C ARG A 423 -4.79 -22.75 -21.62
N HIS A 424 -4.15 -21.63 -21.32
CA HIS A 424 -3.39 -21.39 -20.09
C HIS A 424 -3.77 -20.01 -19.52
N PRO A 425 -4.95 -19.88 -18.88
CA PRO A 425 -5.41 -18.59 -18.42
C PRO A 425 -4.50 -18.07 -17.31
N TYR A 426 -4.20 -16.78 -17.33
CA TYR A 426 -3.36 -16.15 -16.32
C TYR A 426 -4.19 -15.73 -15.10
N SER A 427 -3.52 -15.44 -13.98
CA SER A 427 -4.09 -14.74 -12.84
C SER A 427 -3.18 -13.60 -12.42
N LEU A 428 -3.77 -12.47 -11.98
CA LEU A 428 -3.06 -11.37 -11.33
C LEU A 428 -3.58 -11.27 -9.91
N MET A 429 -2.68 -11.27 -8.94
CA MET A 429 -3.04 -11.19 -7.52
C MET A 429 -2.05 -10.32 -6.74
N SER A 430 -2.54 -9.65 -5.70
CA SER A 430 -1.67 -9.05 -4.70
C SER A 430 -1.06 -10.12 -3.79
N ILE A 431 0.00 -9.76 -3.06
CA ILE A 431 0.60 -10.67 -2.09
C ILE A 431 -0.38 -11.08 -0.99
N SER A 432 -1.31 -10.19 -0.60
CA SER A 432 -2.36 -10.51 0.38
C SER A 432 -3.32 -11.57 -0.17
N GLU A 433 -3.73 -11.42 -1.43
CA GLU A 433 -4.58 -12.40 -2.13
C GLU A 433 -3.87 -13.74 -2.32
N PHE A 434 -2.56 -13.72 -2.63
CA PHE A 434 -1.75 -14.92 -2.79
C PHE A 434 -1.62 -15.72 -1.49
N GLU A 435 -1.25 -15.08 -0.38
CA GLU A 435 -1.14 -15.73 0.93
C GLU A 435 -2.47 -16.33 1.42
N MET A 436 -3.58 -15.64 1.15
CA MET A 436 -4.91 -16.17 1.43
C MET A 436 -5.21 -17.38 0.55
N SER A 437 -4.88 -17.32 -0.74
CA SER A 437 -5.10 -18.40 -1.70
C SER A 437 -4.27 -19.64 -1.34
N LEU A 438 -3.00 -19.48 -0.94
CA LEU A 438 -2.12 -20.57 -0.52
C LEU A 438 -2.73 -21.39 0.62
N GLN A 439 -3.26 -20.72 1.64
CA GLN A 439 -3.88 -21.41 2.79
C GLN A 439 -5.14 -22.18 2.41
N ILE A 440 -5.88 -21.73 1.39
CA ILE A 440 -7.05 -22.43 0.87
C ILE A 440 -6.60 -23.60 -0.02
N ILE A 441 -5.67 -23.36 -0.93
CA ILE A 441 -5.04 -24.37 -1.80
C ILE A 441 -4.49 -25.52 -0.96
N ASN A 442 -3.82 -25.22 0.16
CA ASN A 442 -3.28 -26.22 1.07
C ASN A 442 -4.36 -27.15 1.68
N ARG A 443 -5.64 -26.79 1.60
CA ARG A 443 -6.76 -27.60 2.12
C ARG A 443 -7.54 -28.33 1.05
N ILE A 444 -7.64 -27.75 -0.14
CA ILE A 444 -8.53 -28.26 -1.21
C ILE A 444 -7.78 -28.69 -2.47
N GLY A 445 -6.47 -28.42 -2.54
CA GLY A 445 -5.62 -28.66 -3.71
C GLY A 445 -5.72 -27.57 -4.79
N LEU A 446 -4.72 -27.56 -5.67
CA LEU A 446 -4.62 -26.59 -6.77
C LEU A 446 -5.75 -26.73 -7.78
N ARG A 447 -6.02 -27.96 -8.20
CA ARG A 447 -7.02 -28.28 -9.22
C ARG A 447 -8.41 -27.76 -8.84
N GLN A 448 -8.86 -28.01 -7.61
CA GLN A 448 -10.18 -27.59 -7.15
C GLN A 448 -10.28 -26.06 -7.08
N PHE A 449 -9.29 -25.39 -6.50
CA PHE A 449 -9.30 -23.94 -6.36
C PHE A 449 -9.43 -23.22 -7.72
N PHE A 450 -8.64 -23.65 -8.71
CA PHE A 450 -8.67 -23.02 -10.03
C PHE A 450 -9.83 -23.47 -10.92
N ALA A 451 -10.36 -24.67 -10.72
CA ALA A 451 -11.62 -25.09 -11.36
C ALA A 451 -12.78 -24.20 -10.89
N ASP A 452 -12.87 -23.97 -9.57
CA ASP A 452 -13.90 -23.10 -8.99
C ASP A 452 -13.75 -21.66 -9.48
N LYS A 453 -12.52 -21.10 -9.50
CA LYS A 453 -12.27 -19.73 -9.99
C LYS A 453 -12.63 -19.54 -11.47
N GLN A 454 -12.56 -20.60 -12.27
CA GLN A 454 -12.88 -20.57 -13.70
C GLN A 454 -14.37 -20.71 -14.00
N ALA A 455 -15.21 -20.97 -12.99
CA ALA A 455 -16.65 -21.00 -13.19
C ALA A 455 -17.13 -19.66 -13.78
N ALA A 456 -18.06 -19.73 -14.75
CA ALA A 456 -18.51 -18.55 -15.51
C ALA A 456 -18.97 -17.37 -14.64
N ARG A 457 -19.51 -17.66 -13.44
CA ARG A 457 -19.94 -16.65 -12.46
C ARG A 457 -18.82 -15.80 -11.86
N PHE A 458 -17.57 -16.28 -11.90
CA PHE A 458 -16.39 -15.61 -11.35
C PHE A 458 -15.45 -15.04 -12.41
N THR A 459 -15.90 -15.01 -13.68
CA THR A 459 -15.20 -14.31 -14.76
C THR A 459 -15.04 -12.84 -14.39
N GLY A 460 -13.81 -12.33 -14.45
CA GLY A 460 -13.50 -10.95 -14.08
C GLY A 460 -13.56 -10.64 -12.58
N TRP A 461 -13.76 -11.62 -11.71
CA TRP A 461 -13.69 -11.37 -10.27
C TRP A 461 -12.24 -11.33 -9.81
N ALA A 462 -11.93 -10.35 -8.94
CA ALA A 462 -10.71 -10.34 -8.15
C ALA A 462 -10.64 -11.60 -7.28
N ILE A 463 -9.42 -12.01 -6.90
CA ILE A 463 -9.21 -13.23 -6.12
C ILE A 463 -9.83 -13.08 -4.73
N ASP A 464 -9.68 -11.92 -4.12
CA ASP A 464 -10.29 -11.60 -2.82
C ASP A 464 -11.81 -11.83 -2.82
N SER A 465 -12.52 -11.22 -3.77
CA SER A 465 -13.99 -11.33 -3.86
C SER A 465 -14.45 -12.77 -4.16
N PHE A 466 -13.69 -13.50 -5.00
CA PHE A 466 -13.94 -14.91 -5.27
C PHE A 466 -13.80 -15.75 -3.99
N VAL A 467 -12.70 -15.60 -3.28
CA VAL A 467 -12.42 -16.34 -2.05
C VAL A 467 -13.48 -16.05 -0.99
N HIS A 468 -13.80 -14.78 -0.76
CA HIS A 468 -14.83 -14.36 0.19
C HIS A 468 -16.21 -14.92 -0.10
N THR A 469 -16.51 -15.18 -1.37
CA THR A 469 -17.81 -15.71 -1.79
C THR A 469 -17.84 -17.24 -1.83
N ASN A 470 -16.77 -17.88 -2.31
CA ASN A 470 -16.76 -19.32 -2.58
C ASN A 470 -16.21 -20.15 -1.41
N TYR A 471 -15.42 -19.54 -0.52
CA TYR A 471 -14.77 -20.20 0.61
C TYR A 471 -14.97 -19.42 1.92
N SER A 472 -16.12 -18.76 2.09
CA SER A 472 -16.47 -17.98 3.28
C SER A 472 -16.25 -18.75 4.58
N ASP A 473 -16.52 -20.05 4.58
CA ASP A 473 -16.43 -20.91 5.77
C ASP A 473 -14.98 -21.22 6.17
N LEU A 474 -14.03 -21.12 5.23
CA LEU A 474 -12.61 -21.34 5.49
C LEU A 474 -11.92 -20.07 6.01
N ILE A 475 -12.44 -18.89 5.68
CA ILE A 475 -11.83 -17.59 6.02
C ILE A 475 -11.58 -17.38 7.51
N PRO A 476 -12.52 -17.70 8.43
CA PRO A 476 -12.30 -17.54 9.87
C PRO A 476 -11.12 -18.35 10.41
N SER A 477 -10.69 -19.39 9.68
CA SER A 477 -9.60 -20.29 10.09
C SER A 477 -8.26 -19.99 9.42
N LEU A 478 -8.19 -18.95 8.59
CA LEU A 478 -6.93 -18.51 7.99
C LEU A 478 -6.07 -17.83 9.05
N THR A 479 -4.81 -18.21 9.12
CA THR A 479 -3.86 -17.68 10.11
C THR A 479 -3.04 -16.53 9.53
N SER A 480 -2.57 -15.68 10.44
CA SER A 480 -1.53 -14.68 10.15
C SER A 480 -0.33 -14.80 11.08
N ASN A 481 -0.29 -15.88 11.87
CA ASN A 481 0.74 -16.09 12.89
C ASN A 481 2.14 -16.27 12.29
N TYR A 482 2.24 -16.73 11.04
CA TYR A 482 3.51 -16.88 10.33
C TYR A 482 4.27 -15.54 10.18
N LEU A 483 3.57 -14.41 10.11
CA LEU A 483 4.19 -13.08 10.11
C LEU A 483 4.49 -12.56 11.52
N GLN A 484 3.80 -13.07 12.54
CA GLN A 484 3.98 -12.64 13.93
C GLN A 484 5.34 -13.07 14.48
N ILE A 485 5.90 -14.16 13.96
CA ILE A 485 7.25 -14.67 14.31
C ILE A 485 8.31 -13.57 14.12
N GLU A 486 8.21 -12.77 13.05
CA GLU A 486 9.17 -11.70 12.77
C GLU A 486 9.16 -10.61 13.85
N ILE A 487 8.00 -10.26 14.39
CA ILE A 487 7.90 -9.31 15.49
C ILE A 487 8.42 -9.90 16.79
N ASN A 488 8.13 -11.18 17.05
CA ASN A 488 8.65 -11.84 18.24
C ASN A 488 10.18 -11.87 18.23
N GLN A 489 10.79 -12.22 17.10
CA GLN A 489 12.24 -12.17 16.91
C GLN A 489 12.82 -10.76 17.11
N LEU A 490 12.14 -9.73 16.59
CA LEU A 490 12.53 -8.35 16.83
C LEU A 490 12.47 -8.01 18.33
N MET A 491 11.39 -8.38 19.02
CA MET A 491 11.24 -8.13 20.45
C MET A 491 12.30 -8.86 21.26
N GLU A 492 12.68 -10.08 20.87
CA GLU A 492 13.77 -10.84 21.48
C GLU A 492 15.14 -10.19 21.23
N GLU A 493 15.39 -9.64 20.04
CA GLU A 493 16.63 -8.91 19.71
C GLU A 493 16.86 -7.70 20.63
N PHE A 494 15.79 -7.03 21.04
CA PHE A 494 15.83 -5.82 21.87
C PHE A 494 15.40 -6.04 23.32
N ALA A 495 14.91 -7.21 23.68
CA ALA A 495 14.74 -7.61 25.07
C ALA A 495 16.15 -7.82 25.65
N GLY A 496 16.63 -6.84 26.43
CA GLY A 496 17.90 -6.98 27.15
C GLY A 496 17.95 -8.28 27.98
N PRO A 497 19.14 -8.73 28.43
CA PRO A 497 19.23 -9.93 29.26
C PRO A 497 18.25 -9.80 30.43
N GLN A 498 17.34 -10.78 30.56
CA GLN A 498 16.44 -10.87 31.71
C GLN A 498 17.32 -10.86 32.97
N GLN A 499 17.29 -9.76 33.72
CA GLN A 499 17.95 -9.66 35.02
C GLN A 499 17.19 -10.45 36.07
#